data_AF-A0A925BJI1-F1
#
_entry.id   AF-A0A925BJI1-F1
#
_cell.length_a   1.000
_cell.length_b   1.000
_cell.length_c   1.000
_cell.angle_alpha   90.00
_cell.angle_beta   90.00
_cell.angle_gamma   90.00
#
_symmetry.space_group_name_H-M   'P 1'
#
loop_
_entity.id
_entity.type
_entity.pdbx_description
1 polymer ?
#
loop_
_entity_poly.entity_id
_entity_poly.type
_entity_poly.pdbx_seq_one_letter_code
_entity_poly.pdbx_strand_id
1 'polypeptide(L)' 'NRAIVEVAERYEVPLINLWAAAQALPEYGLDGDSVHMQHDGFRFIKFDTGSETFYGVPLRNLLSIYMLDQLRHTLNME' A
#
# COMPACT_ATOMS: atom_id res chain seq x y z
N ASN A 1 -2.33 2.23 -15.30
CA ASN A 1 -1.48 1.21 -14.66
C ASN A 1 -0.25 0.82 -15.49
N ARG A 2 -0.38 0.33 -16.73
CA ARG A 2 0.79 -0.15 -17.51
C ARG A 2 1.92 0.90 -17.68
N ALA A 3 1.58 2.14 -18.00
CA ALA A 3 2.57 3.23 -18.10
C ALA A 3 3.35 3.47 -16.79
N ILE A 4 2.75 3.24 -15.62
CA ILE A 4 3.43 3.39 -14.33
C ILE A 4 4.43 2.25 -14.12
N VAL A 5 4.06 1.02 -14.53
CA VAL A 5 4.96 -0.15 -14.50
C VAL A 5 6.16 0.09 -15.42
N GLU A 6 5.94 0.57 -16.64
CA GLU A 6 7.00 0.87 -17.61
C GLU A 6 7.98 1.94 -17.09
N VAL A 7 7.48 2.95 -16.35
CA VAL A 7 8.33 3.94 -15.69
C VAL A 7 9.14 3.30 -14.56
N ALA A 8 8.51 2.48 -13.72
CA ALA A 8 9.21 1.82 -12.62
C ALA A 8 10.34 0.91 -13.12
N GLU A 9 10.08 0.11 -14.15
CA GLU A 9 11.08 -0.74 -14.80
C GLU A 9 12.21 0.09 -15.42
N ARG A 10 11.88 1.17 -16.14
CA ARG A 10 12.89 2.04 -16.79
C ARG A 10 13.86 2.67 -15.80
N TYR A 11 13.38 3.07 -14.64
CA TYR A 11 14.18 3.73 -13.61
C TYR A 11 14.67 2.77 -12.52
N GLU A 12 14.40 1.46 -12.68
CA GLU A 12 14.75 0.43 -11.71
C GLU A 12 14.28 0.76 -10.28
N VAL A 13 13.11 1.40 -10.16
CA VAL A 13 12.53 1.76 -8.88
C VAL A 13 11.48 0.74 -8.45
N PRO A 14 11.45 0.35 -7.16
CA PRO A 14 10.44 -0.55 -6.64
C PRO A 14 9.03 0.05 -6.81
N LEU A 15 8.06 -0.78 -7.18
CA LEU A 15 6.67 -0.37 -7.38
C LEU A 15 5.71 -1.19 -6.52
N ILE A 16 4.94 -0.49 -5.69
CA ILE A 16 3.77 -1.08 -5.03
C ILE A 16 2.58 -0.98 -5.99
N ASN A 17 2.04 -2.13 -6.41
CA ASN A 17 0.80 -2.15 -7.18
C ASN A 17 -0.42 -2.02 -6.26
N LEU A 18 -0.61 -0.82 -5.70
CA LEU A 18 -1.69 -0.54 -4.73
C LEU A 18 -3.07 -0.80 -5.32
N TRP A 19 -3.28 -0.49 -6.61
CA TRP A 19 -4.54 -0.74 -7.28
C TRP A 19 -4.92 -2.22 -7.25
N ALA A 20 -3.98 -3.11 -7.58
CA ALA A 20 -4.22 -4.54 -7.56
C ALA A 20 -4.41 -5.08 -6.14
N ALA A 21 -3.60 -4.62 -5.18
CA ALA A 21 -3.71 -5.05 -3.79
C ALA A 21 -5.06 -4.67 -3.15
N ALA A 22 -5.57 -3.47 -3.47
CA ALA A 22 -6.83 -2.97 -2.93
C ALA A 22 -8.07 -3.65 -3.50
N GLN A 23 -7.96 -4.40 -4.62
CA GLN A 23 -9.12 -5.07 -5.23
C GLN A 23 -9.82 -6.07 -4.31
N ALA A 24 -9.09 -6.64 -3.34
CA ALA A 24 -9.66 -7.60 -2.39
C ALA A 24 -10.39 -6.93 -1.21
N LEU A 25 -10.26 -5.62 -1.03
CA LEU A 25 -10.88 -4.89 0.06
C LEU A 25 -12.36 -4.59 -0.23
N PRO A 26 -13.21 -4.49 0.81
CA PRO A 26 -14.55 -3.91 0.69
C PRO A 26 -14.48 -2.52 0.05
N GLU A 27 -15.37 -2.22 -0.89
CA GLU A 27 -15.40 -0.95 -1.65
C GLU A 27 -14.03 -0.55 -2.22
N TYR A 28 -13.18 -1.53 -2.55
CA TYR A 28 -11.81 -1.32 -3.04
C TYR A 28 -10.93 -0.50 -2.06
N GLY A 29 -11.30 -0.50 -0.77
CA GLY A 29 -10.65 0.28 0.28
C GLY A 29 -10.93 1.79 0.21
N LEU A 30 -11.97 2.22 -0.51
CA LEU A 30 -12.37 3.61 -0.68
C LEU A 30 -13.44 4.01 0.35
N ASP A 31 -13.48 5.30 0.69
CA ASP A 31 -14.52 5.89 1.53
C ASP A 31 -15.79 6.18 0.71
N GLY A 32 -16.83 6.72 1.35
CA GLY A 32 -18.16 6.91 0.74
C GLY A 32 -18.21 7.81 -0.49
N ASP A 33 -17.13 8.55 -0.80
CA ASP A 33 -17.02 9.33 -2.03
C ASP A 33 -16.40 8.58 -3.22
N SER A 34 -15.98 7.33 -3.01
CA SER A 34 -15.35 6.48 -4.04
C SER A 34 -14.08 7.08 -4.66
N VAL A 35 -13.40 7.99 -3.96
CA VAL A 35 -12.17 8.64 -4.41
C VAL A 35 -11.08 8.53 -3.35
N HIS A 36 -11.38 8.88 -2.10
CA HIS A 36 -10.41 8.82 -1.01
C HIS A 36 -10.31 7.40 -0.44
N MET A 37 -9.12 7.01 0.00
CA MET A 37 -8.97 5.75 0.73
C MET A 37 -9.61 5.86 2.11
N GLN A 38 -10.31 4.80 2.50
CA GLN A 38 -10.95 4.70 3.79
C GLN A 38 -9.90 4.60 4.91
N HIS A 39 -10.13 5.35 5.98
CA HIS A 39 -9.36 5.28 7.22
C HIS A 39 -10.00 4.30 8.22
N ASP A 40 -9.20 3.71 9.09
CA ASP A 40 -9.65 2.82 10.17
C ASP A 40 -9.93 3.56 11.50
N GLY A 41 -9.89 4.89 11.48
CA GLY A 41 -10.18 5.75 12.63
C GLY A 41 -9.01 6.00 13.58
N PHE A 42 -7.85 5.34 13.40
CA PHE A 42 -6.66 5.63 14.20
C PHE A 42 -5.90 6.86 13.66
N ARG A 43 -5.25 7.60 14.56
CA ARG A 43 -4.39 8.76 14.22
C ARG A 43 -2.92 8.39 14.00
N PHE A 44 -2.59 7.11 14.10
CA PHE A 44 -1.23 6.58 14.01
C PHE A 44 -1.25 5.23 13.28
N ILE A 45 -0.09 4.79 12.79
CA ILE A 45 0.04 3.49 12.11
C ILE A 45 -0.13 2.38 13.14
N LYS A 46 -1.03 1.43 12.85
CA LYS A 46 -1.38 0.32 13.72
C LYS A 46 -1.58 -0.95 12.89
N PHE A 47 -0.97 -2.07 13.30
CA PHE A 47 -0.97 -3.34 12.55
C PHE A 47 -1.39 -4.56 13.39
N ASP A 48 -1.83 -4.35 14.63
CA ASP A 48 -2.30 -5.40 15.56
C ASP A 48 -3.83 -5.57 15.56
N THR A 49 -4.52 -4.96 14.58
CA THR A 49 -5.99 -4.96 14.47
C THR A 49 -6.53 -5.71 13.25
N GLY A 50 -5.70 -5.98 12.24
CA GLY A 50 -6.14 -6.51 10.95
C GLY A 50 -6.80 -5.47 10.03
N SER A 51 -6.71 -4.17 10.36
CA SER A 51 -7.33 -3.07 9.59
C SER A 51 -6.94 -3.06 8.11
N GLU A 52 -5.73 -3.51 7.77
CA GLU A 52 -5.21 -3.61 6.41
C GLU A 52 -6.02 -4.53 5.49
N THR A 53 -6.87 -5.39 6.05
CA THR A 53 -7.76 -6.29 5.29
C THR A 53 -9.14 -5.68 5.01
N PHE A 54 -9.42 -4.49 5.55
CA PHE A 54 -10.71 -3.80 5.39
C PHE A 54 -10.57 -2.37 4.83
N TYR A 55 -9.46 -1.68 5.11
CA TYR A 55 -9.33 -0.25 4.86
C TYR A 55 -8.13 0.08 3.96
N GLY A 56 -8.31 1.01 3.02
CA GLY A 56 -7.29 1.38 2.05
C GLY A 56 -6.05 2.06 2.67
N VAL A 57 -6.24 2.94 3.66
CA VAL A 57 -5.12 3.66 4.29
C VAL A 57 -4.19 2.70 5.06
N PRO A 58 -4.70 1.81 5.94
CA PRO A 58 -3.88 0.79 6.58
C PRO A 58 -3.19 -0.16 5.60
N LEU A 59 -3.87 -0.62 4.53
CA LEU A 59 -3.24 -1.46 3.50
C LEU A 59 -2.06 -0.74 2.84
N ARG A 60 -2.25 0.52 2.41
CA ARG A 60 -1.19 1.33 1.81
C ARG A 60 0.00 1.49 2.76
N ASN A 61 -0.26 1.74 4.04
CA ASN A 61 0.79 1.89 5.04
C ASN A 61 1.58 0.59 5.23
N LEU A 62 0.89 -0.55 5.34
CA LEU A 62 1.54 -1.86 5.46
C LEU A 62 2.44 -2.15 4.26
N LEU A 63 1.93 -1.99 3.04
CA LEU A 63 2.69 -2.24 1.82
C LEU A 63 3.92 -1.31 1.70
N SER A 64 3.79 -0.07 2.17
CA SER A 64 4.89 0.90 2.18
C SER A 64 6.00 0.47 3.14
N ILE A 65 5.65 0.09 4.38
CA ILE A 65 6.64 -0.38 5.36
C ILE A 65 7.26 -1.70 4.92
N TYR A 66 6.46 -2.63 4.38
CA TYR A 66 6.96 -3.88 3.81
C TYR A 66 7.97 -3.63 2.69
N MET A 67 7.66 -2.73 1.75
CA MET A 67 8.59 -2.39 0.67
C MET A 67 9.90 -1.77 1.21
N LEU A 68 9.81 -0.88 2.20
CA LEU A 68 10.99 -0.31 2.84
C LEU A 68 11.86 -1.38 3.53
N ASP A 69 11.24 -2.34 4.20
CA ASP A 69 11.97 -3.46 4.82
C ASP A 69 12.62 -4.37 3.77
N GLN A 70 11.93 -4.67 2.67
CA GLN A 70 12.52 -5.39 1.54
C GLN A 70 13.72 -4.67 0.94
N LEU A 71 13.65 -3.35 0.77
CA LEU A 71 14.77 -2.55 0.30
C LEU A 71 15.93 -2.56 1.28
N ARG A 72 15.65 -2.42 2.59
CA ARG A 72 16.66 -2.48 3.65
C ARG A 72 17.43 -3.82 3.59
N HIS A 73 16.72 -4.93 3.47
CA HIS A 73 17.31 -6.26 3.32
C HIS A 73 18.07 -6.43 2.01
N THR A 74 17.51 -5.95 0.89
CA THR A 74 18.15 -6.07 -0.44
C THR A 74 19.44 -5.26 -0.54
N LEU A 75 19.50 -4.12 0.16
CA LEU A 75 20.66 -3.22 0.18
C LEU A 75 21.66 -3.53 1.31
N ASN A 76 21.42 -4.56 2.13
CA ASN A 76 22.21 -4.89 3.33
C ASN A 76 22.43 -3.70 4.26
N MET A 77 21.40 -2.89 4.45
CA MET A 77 21.42 -1.77 5.39
C MET A 77 20.97 -2.31 6.76
N GLU A 78 21.89 -2.47 7.71
CA GLU A 78 21.54 -2.84 9.10
C GLU A 78 20.96 -1.67 9.88
#